data_AF-A0A1A3I2V3-F1
#
_entry.id   AF-A0A1A3I2V3-F1
#
_cell.length_a   1.000
_cell.length_b   1.000
_cell.length_c   1.000
_cell.angle_alpha   90.00
_cell.angle_beta   90.00
_cell.angle_gamma   90.00
#
_symmetry.space_group_name_H-M   'P 1'
#
loop_
_entity.id
_entity.type
_entity.pdbx_description
1 polymer ?
#
loop_
_entity_poly.entity_id
_entity_poly.type
_entity_poly.pdbx_seq_one_letter_code
_entity_poly.pdbx_strand_id
1 'polypeptide(L)'
;MTVEPPPEHVLAAFGLTGVQPAPLGSAWEGGWRCGEVVLSMVADNARATWSARVRETLFVDGVRLARPVRSTDGRYVVSGWRADTFVAGAPEPRHDEVVSAAVRLHEATGKLERPRFLTQGPTAPWGDVDVFIAADRAAWEERPLQSIPPGARTAPATADAERSVELINQLATLRKPTRSPHQLVHGDLYGTVLFAGTAPPGITDITPYWRPASWAAGVVVVDALSWGEADDGLIERWNALPEWSQMLLRALMFRLAVHALHPRSTAEAFPGLARTAALVRLIL
;
A
#
# COMPACT_ATOMS: atom_id res chain seq x y z
N MET A 1 -14.31 -11.75 4.02
CA MET A 1 -15.58 -11.29 3.41
C MET A 1 -15.47 -11.58 1.92
N THR A 2 -16.36 -12.40 1.38
CA THR A 2 -16.54 -12.52 -0.07
C THR A 2 -17.09 -11.19 -0.56
N VAL A 3 -16.33 -10.47 -1.40
CA VAL A 3 -16.82 -9.23 -2.02
C VAL A 3 -18.02 -9.63 -2.89
N GLU A 4 -19.17 -9.00 -2.71
CA GLU A 4 -20.34 -9.24 -3.55
C GLU A 4 -20.11 -8.66 -4.96
N PRO A 5 -20.72 -9.23 -6.01
CA PRO A 5 -20.62 -8.68 -7.36
C PRO A 5 -21.19 -7.25 -7.43
N PRO A 6 -20.68 -6.41 -8.35
CA PRO A 6 -21.19 -5.05 -8.52
C PRO A 6 -22.68 -5.08 -8.89
N PRO A 7 -23.53 -4.31 -8.17
CA PRO A 7 -24.95 -4.22 -8.48
C PRO A 7 -25.22 -3.70 -9.91
N GLU A 8 -26.36 -4.05 -10.50
CA GLU A 8 -26.72 -3.63 -11.87
C GLU A 8 -26.68 -2.11 -12.07
N HIS A 9 -27.11 -1.33 -11.07
CA HIS A 9 -27.08 0.13 -11.16
C HIS A 9 -25.65 0.70 -11.23
N VAL A 10 -24.67 0.00 -10.64
CA VAL A 10 -23.24 0.36 -10.72
C VAL A 10 -22.70 0.01 -12.10
N LEU A 11 -23.01 -1.19 -12.61
CA LEU A 11 -22.66 -1.57 -13.98
C LEU A 11 -23.21 -0.57 -15.00
N ALA A 12 -24.49 -0.20 -14.88
CA ALA A 12 -25.11 0.80 -15.75
C ALA A 12 -24.43 2.18 -15.65
N ALA A 13 -24.06 2.61 -14.44
CA ALA A 13 -23.38 3.89 -14.25
C ALA A 13 -22.02 3.98 -14.95
N PHE A 14 -21.32 2.86 -15.15
CA PHE A 14 -20.06 2.79 -15.87
C PHE A 14 -20.21 2.28 -17.32
N GLY A 15 -21.44 2.18 -17.85
CA GLY A 15 -21.69 1.75 -19.23
C GLY A 15 -21.45 0.26 -19.47
N LEU A 16 -21.54 -0.56 -18.42
CA LEU A 16 -21.28 -2.00 -18.42
C LEU A 16 -22.57 -2.83 -18.32
N THR A 17 -23.72 -2.27 -18.72
CA THR A 17 -25.01 -2.96 -18.69
C THR A 17 -24.96 -4.29 -19.46
N GLY A 18 -25.39 -5.37 -18.83
CA GLY A 18 -25.40 -6.71 -19.42
C GLY A 18 -24.05 -7.43 -19.45
N VAL A 19 -22.96 -6.80 -18.99
CA VAL A 19 -21.65 -7.44 -18.85
C VAL A 19 -21.66 -8.33 -17.60
N GLN A 20 -21.20 -9.58 -17.75
CA GLN A 20 -21.07 -10.53 -16.66
C GLN A 20 -19.76 -10.28 -15.87
N PRO A 21 -19.81 -9.90 -14.58
CA PRO A 21 -18.62 -9.67 -13.79
C PRO A 21 -17.91 -10.98 -13.42
N ALA A 22 -16.59 -11.04 -13.60
CA ALA A 22 -15.75 -12.15 -13.15
C ALA A 22 -14.89 -11.71 -11.95
N PRO A 23 -14.85 -12.48 -10.83
CA PRO A 23 -14.10 -12.08 -9.65
C PRO A 23 -12.59 -12.12 -9.93
N LEU A 24 -11.86 -11.15 -9.40
CA LEU A 24 -10.40 -11.10 -9.42
C LEU A 24 -9.81 -11.38 -8.03
N GLY A 25 -8.51 -11.63 -7.99
CA GLY A 25 -7.76 -11.85 -6.76
C GLY A 25 -7.38 -10.57 -6.01
N SER A 26 -6.54 -10.73 -4.99
CA SER A 26 -6.07 -9.66 -4.11
C SER A 26 -5.36 -8.51 -4.83
N ALA A 27 -4.71 -8.75 -5.97
CA ALA A 27 -4.02 -7.72 -6.74
C ALA A 27 -4.94 -6.60 -7.28
N TRP A 28 -6.25 -6.87 -7.32
CA TRP A 28 -7.30 -5.92 -7.67
C TRP A 28 -8.20 -5.57 -6.48
N GLU A 29 -7.70 -5.76 -5.25
CA GLU A 29 -8.44 -5.52 -4.00
C GLU A 29 -9.76 -6.32 -3.92
N GLY A 30 -9.83 -7.49 -4.57
CA GLY A 30 -11.06 -8.27 -4.69
C GLY A 30 -12.08 -7.69 -5.68
N GLY A 31 -11.60 -6.90 -6.65
CA GLY A 31 -12.41 -6.31 -7.70
C GLY A 31 -13.00 -7.33 -8.68
N TRP A 32 -13.84 -6.83 -9.58
CA TRP A 32 -14.59 -7.62 -10.55
C TRP A 32 -14.26 -7.15 -11.97
N ARG A 33 -13.76 -8.07 -12.81
CA ARG A 33 -13.50 -7.80 -14.22
C ARG A 33 -14.80 -7.83 -15.01
N CYS A 34 -15.06 -6.73 -15.70
CA CYS A 34 -16.18 -6.53 -16.63
C CYS A 34 -15.59 -6.15 -18.00
N GLY A 35 -15.16 -7.16 -18.77
CA GLY A 35 -14.44 -6.95 -20.03
C GLY A 35 -13.06 -6.30 -19.80
N GLU A 36 -12.86 -5.09 -20.33
CA GLU A 36 -11.63 -4.31 -20.19
C GLU A 36 -11.66 -3.34 -18.99
N VAL A 37 -12.68 -3.44 -18.14
CA VAL A 37 -12.84 -2.62 -16.94
C VAL A 37 -12.82 -3.50 -15.71
N VAL A 38 -12.26 -3.00 -14.61
CA VAL A 38 -12.36 -3.61 -13.28
C VAL A 38 -13.15 -2.67 -12.38
N LEU A 39 -14.17 -3.23 -11.71
CA LEU A 39 -14.92 -2.55 -10.67
C LEU A 39 -14.42 -2.99 -9.29
N SER A 40 -14.02 -2.02 -8.47
CA SER A 40 -13.55 -2.29 -7.09
C SER A 40 -14.31 -1.42 -6.09
N MET A 41 -14.56 -1.97 -4.91
CA MET A 41 -15.13 -1.24 -3.79
C MET A 41 -14.15 -0.18 -3.27
N VAL A 42 -14.68 0.98 -2.88
CA VAL A 42 -13.90 2.10 -2.38
C VAL A 42 -13.96 2.11 -0.86
N ALA A 43 -12.80 2.00 -0.22
CA ALA A 43 -12.67 2.14 1.23
C ALA A 43 -12.75 3.62 1.69
N ASP A 44 -12.22 4.54 0.88
CA ASP A 44 -12.26 5.98 1.14
C ASP A 44 -12.44 6.79 -0.16
N ASN A 45 -13.50 7.58 -0.21
CA ASN A 45 -13.89 8.32 -1.42
C ASN A 45 -12.85 9.38 -1.82
N ALA A 46 -12.21 10.03 -0.84
CA ALA A 46 -11.25 11.09 -1.10
C ALA A 46 -9.97 10.53 -1.74
N ARG A 47 -9.44 9.43 -1.20
CA ARG A 47 -8.28 8.70 -1.74
C ARG A 47 -8.57 8.10 -3.11
N ALA A 48 -9.72 7.44 -3.29
CA ALA A 48 -10.07 6.85 -4.59
C ALA A 48 -10.22 7.91 -5.69
N THR A 49 -10.93 9.01 -5.40
CA THR A 49 -11.09 10.13 -6.34
C THR A 49 -9.74 10.79 -6.66
N TRP A 50 -8.88 10.96 -5.66
CA TRP A 50 -7.56 11.54 -5.86
C TRP A 50 -6.66 10.63 -6.70
N SER A 51 -6.63 9.33 -6.40
CA SER A 51 -5.81 8.36 -7.14
C SER A 51 -6.24 8.32 -8.60
N ALA A 52 -7.55 8.26 -8.86
CA ALA A 52 -8.10 8.33 -10.20
C ALA A 52 -7.62 9.60 -10.94
N ARG A 53 -7.77 10.79 -10.35
CA ARG A 53 -7.32 12.05 -10.97
C ARG A 53 -5.83 12.05 -11.32
N VAL A 54 -4.99 11.55 -10.41
CA VAL A 54 -3.54 11.44 -10.66
C VAL A 54 -3.27 10.46 -11.80
N ARG A 55 -3.85 9.25 -11.73
CA ARG A 55 -3.68 8.20 -12.75
C ARG A 55 -4.30 8.54 -14.09
N GLU A 56 -5.17 9.56 -14.20
CA GLU A 56 -5.71 9.99 -15.49
C GLU A 56 -4.61 10.60 -16.39
N THR A 57 -3.63 11.29 -15.81
CA THR A 57 -2.59 12.03 -16.58
C THR A 57 -1.16 11.60 -16.25
N LEU A 58 -0.94 10.88 -15.14
CA LEU A 58 0.39 10.43 -14.74
C LEU A 58 1.00 9.53 -15.82
N PHE A 59 2.22 9.84 -16.22
CA PHE A 59 3.04 9.01 -17.09
C PHE A 59 4.30 8.60 -16.33
N VAL A 60 4.59 7.30 -16.36
CA VAL A 60 5.79 6.71 -15.74
C VAL A 60 6.41 5.80 -16.79
N ASP A 61 7.66 6.08 -17.14
CA ASP A 61 8.34 5.30 -18.16
C ASP A 61 8.56 3.84 -17.71
N GLY A 62 8.30 2.90 -18.62
CA GLY A 62 8.38 1.48 -18.35
C GLY A 62 7.43 0.98 -17.25
N VAL A 63 6.26 1.62 -17.05
CA VAL A 63 5.22 1.14 -16.14
C VAL A 63 3.85 1.25 -16.82
N ARG A 64 3.01 0.21 -16.69
CA ARG A 64 1.61 0.24 -17.15
C ARG A 64 0.71 0.64 -15.98
N LEU A 65 0.15 1.84 -16.02
CA LEU A 65 -0.81 2.27 -14.99
C LEU A 65 -2.24 1.96 -15.41
N ALA A 66 -3.02 1.36 -14.50
CA ALA A 66 -4.47 1.29 -14.68
C ALA A 66 -5.03 2.71 -14.76
N ARG A 67 -5.83 3.00 -15.81
CA ARG A 67 -6.44 4.31 -16.03
C ARG A 67 -7.84 4.32 -15.43
N PRO A 68 -8.26 5.39 -14.76
CA PRO A 68 -9.63 5.48 -14.26
C PRO A 68 -10.63 5.50 -15.40
N VAL A 69 -11.78 4.87 -15.19
CA VAL A 69 -12.96 4.97 -16.05
C VAL A 69 -14.00 5.82 -15.32
N ARG A 70 -14.45 6.89 -15.96
CA ARG A 70 -15.51 7.74 -15.41
C ARG A 70 -16.87 7.10 -15.65
N SER A 71 -17.79 7.32 -14.73
CA SER A 71 -19.20 7.04 -14.96
C SER A 71 -19.75 7.89 -16.10
N THR A 72 -20.93 7.52 -16.59
CA THR A 72 -21.66 8.23 -17.65
C THR A 72 -21.98 9.69 -17.29
N ASP A 73 -22.01 10.02 -15.99
CA ASP A 73 -22.17 11.39 -15.47
C ASP A 73 -20.84 12.05 -15.03
N GLY A 74 -19.69 11.45 -15.36
CA GLY A 74 -18.36 12.03 -15.20
C GLY A 74 -17.70 11.85 -13.83
N ARG A 75 -18.35 11.15 -12.88
CA ARG A 75 -17.81 10.84 -11.56
C ARG A 75 -16.80 9.69 -11.61
N TYR A 76 -15.90 9.62 -10.63
CA TYR A 76 -14.98 8.49 -10.46
C TYR A 76 -15.50 7.43 -9.49
N VAL A 77 -16.44 7.81 -8.61
CA VAL A 77 -17.01 6.91 -7.61
C VAL A 77 -18.53 7.00 -7.68
N VAL A 78 -19.19 5.85 -7.81
CA VAL A 78 -20.65 5.71 -7.83
C VAL A 78 -21.04 4.61 -6.87
N SER A 79 -21.91 4.93 -5.89
CA SER A 79 -22.42 3.97 -4.90
C SER A 79 -21.31 3.17 -4.18
N GLY A 80 -20.16 3.78 -3.91
CA GLY A 80 -19.03 3.13 -3.25
C GLY A 80 -18.15 2.28 -4.17
N TRP A 81 -18.35 2.34 -5.49
CA TRP A 81 -17.53 1.63 -6.49
C TRP A 81 -16.75 2.61 -7.36
N ARG A 82 -15.54 2.20 -7.73
CA ARG A 82 -14.72 2.83 -8.78
C ARG A 82 -14.53 1.87 -9.95
N ALA A 83 -14.16 2.43 -11.09
CA ALA A 83 -13.85 1.69 -12.31
C ALA A 83 -12.47 2.06 -12.83
N ASP A 84 -11.69 1.07 -13.23
CA ASP A 84 -10.35 1.23 -13.78
C ASP A 84 -10.15 0.32 -15.00
N THR A 85 -9.30 0.70 -15.97
CA THR A 85 -8.96 -0.17 -17.10
C THR A 85 -8.20 -1.39 -16.60
N PHE A 86 -8.58 -2.58 -17.09
CA PHE A 86 -7.91 -3.81 -16.75
C PHE A 86 -6.45 -3.80 -17.21
N VAL A 87 -5.56 -4.15 -16.29
CA VAL A 87 -4.13 -4.32 -16.51
C VAL A 87 -3.82 -5.81 -16.37
N ALA A 88 -3.40 -6.43 -17.48
CA ALA A 88 -3.07 -7.85 -17.49
C ALA A 88 -1.84 -8.16 -16.63
N GLY A 89 -1.84 -9.33 -16.00
CA GLY A 89 -0.73 -9.89 -15.26
C GLY A 89 -1.11 -10.54 -13.95
N ALA A 90 -0.12 -11.07 -13.24
CA ALA A 90 -0.22 -11.62 -11.89
C ALA A 90 0.99 -11.17 -11.06
N PRO A 91 0.91 -11.20 -9.72
CA PRO A 91 2.11 -11.05 -8.89
C PRO A 91 3.13 -12.14 -9.21
N GLU A 92 4.41 -11.77 -9.28
CA GLU A 92 5.55 -12.67 -9.52
C GLU A 92 6.67 -12.32 -8.53
N PRO A 93 7.57 -13.26 -8.17
CA PRO A 93 8.70 -13.02 -7.25
C PRO A 93 9.84 -12.22 -7.90
N ARG A 94 9.50 -11.11 -8.56
CA ARG A 94 10.41 -10.19 -9.27
C ARG A 94 10.69 -8.96 -8.41
N HIS A 95 11.17 -9.18 -7.18
CA HIS A 95 11.22 -8.17 -6.13
C HIS A 95 12.05 -6.92 -6.51
N ASP A 96 13.21 -7.11 -7.15
CA ASP A 96 14.03 -5.98 -7.63
C ASP A 96 13.30 -5.14 -8.68
N GLU A 97 12.46 -5.76 -9.50
CA GLU A 97 11.69 -5.03 -10.51
C GLU A 97 10.56 -4.22 -9.89
N VAL A 98 9.98 -4.71 -8.78
CA VAL A 98 9.02 -3.94 -7.97
C VAL A 98 9.73 -2.73 -7.35
N VAL A 99 10.95 -2.88 -6.83
CA VAL A 99 11.74 -1.75 -6.29
C VAL A 99 12.12 -0.77 -7.40
N SER A 100 12.54 -1.25 -8.58
CA SER A 100 12.81 -0.42 -9.76
C SER A 100 11.58 0.35 -10.22
N ALA A 101 10.40 -0.28 -10.22
CA ALA A 101 9.13 0.38 -10.52
C ALA A 101 8.78 1.43 -9.46
N ALA A 102 9.06 1.17 -8.17
CA ALA A 102 8.89 2.11 -7.08
C ALA A 102 9.70 3.39 -7.31
N VAL A 103 10.99 3.26 -7.63
CA VAL A 103 11.88 4.40 -7.90
C VAL A 103 11.34 5.26 -9.04
N ARG A 104 11.02 4.64 -10.18
CA ARG A 104 10.48 5.35 -11.36
C ARG A 104 9.13 6.03 -11.07
N LEU A 105 8.25 5.34 -10.35
CA LEU A 105 6.97 5.93 -9.92
C LEU A 105 7.21 7.15 -9.04
N HIS A 106 8.10 7.07 -8.05
CA HIS A 106 8.31 8.15 -7.09
C HIS A 106 9.09 9.35 -7.66
N GLU A 107 9.92 9.14 -8.69
CA GLU A 107 10.47 10.23 -9.49
C GLU A 107 9.35 11.02 -10.20
N ALA A 108 8.38 10.32 -10.78
CA ALA A 108 7.24 10.95 -11.45
C ALA A 108 6.28 11.63 -10.45
N THR A 109 6.01 11.00 -9.30
CA THR A 109 5.10 11.55 -8.29
C THR A 109 5.73 12.61 -7.40
N GLY A 110 7.06 12.79 -7.43
CA GLY A 110 7.75 13.78 -6.61
C GLY A 110 7.39 15.24 -6.90
N LYS A 111 6.77 15.51 -8.06
CA LYS A 111 6.26 16.84 -8.45
C LYS A 111 4.85 17.12 -7.93
N LEU A 112 4.18 16.13 -7.34
CA LEU A 112 2.81 16.25 -6.87
C LEU A 112 2.77 16.84 -5.46
N GLU A 113 1.79 17.71 -5.24
CA GLU A 113 1.55 18.31 -3.94
C GLU A 113 0.98 17.30 -2.93
N ARG A 114 1.18 17.57 -1.64
CA ARG A 114 0.59 16.77 -0.56
C ARG A 114 -0.94 16.89 -0.58
N PRO A 115 -1.68 15.80 -0.79
CA PRO A 115 -3.14 15.83 -0.73
C PRO A 115 -3.62 16.18 0.68
N ARG A 116 -4.68 16.99 0.79
CA ARG A 116 -5.22 17.47 2.08
C ARG A 116 -5.61 16.33 3.03
N PHE A 117 -6.17 15.22 2.54
CA PHE A 117 -6.53 14.10 3.40
C PHE A 117 -5.30 13.42 4.04
N LEU A 118 -4.08 13.59 3.51
CA LEU A 118 -2.85 13.09 4.14
C LEU A 118 -2.37 13.96 5.31
N THR A 119 -2.96 15.14 5.55
CA THR A 119 -2.65 15.94 6.75
C THR A 119 -3.53 15.57 7.93
N GLN A 120 -4.61 14.84 7.68
CA GLN A 120 -5.56 14.42 8.70
C GLN A 120 -5.04 13.21 9.49
N GLY A 121 -5.59 13.01 10.69
CA GLY A 121 -5.31 11.84 11.51
C GLY A 121 -6.42 10.81 11.49
N PRO A 122 -6.19 9.66 12.14
CA PRO A 122 -7.23 8.66 12.36
C PRO A 122 -8.45 9.28 13.01
N THR A 123 -9.66 9.01 12.50
CA THR A 123 -10.91 9.57 13.02
C THR A 123 -11.82 8.45 13.51
N ALA A 124 -12.43 8.59 14.70
CA ALA A 124 -13.33 7.59 15.25
C ALA A 124 -14.75 7.67 14.66
N PRO A 125 -15.44 6.54 14.42
CA PRO A 125 -14.93 5.16 14.56
C PRO A 125 -13.91 4.82 13.45
N TRP A 126 -12.85 4.10 13.81
CA TRP A 126 -11.76 3.77 12.88
C TRP A 126 -12.23 2.77 11.83
N GLY A 127 -12.00 3.09 10.55
CA GLY A 127 -12.04 2.13 9.46
C GLY A 127 -10.65 1.57 9.12
N ASP A 128 -10.58 0.68 8.13
CA ASP A 128 -9.32 0.10 7.64
C ASP A 128 -8.27 1.19 7.33
N VAL A 129 -8.67 2.30 6.68
CA VAL A 129 -7.78 3.40 6.31
C VAL A 129 -7.17 4.08 7.54
N ASP A 130 -7.91 4.23 8.64
CA ASP A 130 -7.43 4.85 9.88
C ASP A 130 -6.32 4.02 10.53
N VAL A 131 -6.39 2.68 10.42
CA VAL A 131 -5.35 1.77 10.89
C VAL A 131 -4.04 2.02 10.15
N PHE A 132 -4.08 2.16 8.83
CA PHE A 132 -2.88 2.43 8.03
C PHE A 132 -2.31 3.82 8.30
N ILE A 133 -3.15 4.83 8.59
CA ILE A 133 -2.70 6.16 9.01
C ILE A 133 -2.02 6.08 10.38
N ALA A 134 -2.58 5.35 11.33
CA ALA A 134 -2.00 5.15 12.66
C ALA A 134 -0.65 4.42 12.58
N ALA A 135 -0.55 3.38 11.75
CA ALA A 135 0.68 2.64 11.51
C ALA A 135 1.78 3.52 10.88
N ASP A 136 1.42 4.34 9.90
CA ASP A 136 2.35 5.32 9.28
C ASP A 136 2.83 6.37 10.30
N ARG A 137 2.00 6.77 11.25
CA ARG A 137 2.44 7.65 12.35
C ARG A 137 3.38 6.94 13.31
N ALA A 138 3.06 5.72 13.72
CA ALA A 138 3.84 4.94 14.68
C ALA A 138 5.30 4.73 14.24
N ALA A 139 5.52 4.53 12.94
CA ALA A 139 6.86 4.39 12.38
C ALA A 139 7.72 5.66 12.49
N TRP A 140 7.11 6.84 12.55
CA TRP A 140 7.79 8.13 12.42
C TRP A 140 7.76 9.02 13.67
N GLU A 141 6.79 8.83 14.56
CA GLU A 141 6.70 9.58 15.82
C GLU A 141 7.74 9.12 16.85
N GLU A 142 8.10 10.02 17.78
CA GLU A 142 9.15 9.79 18.78
C GLU A 142 8.89 8.55 19.64
N ARG A 143 7.66 8.42 20.17
CA ARG A 143 7.19 7.22 20.87
C ARG A 143 6.14 6.54 20.02
N PRO A 144 6.41 5.34 19.46
CA PRO A 144 5.44 4.66 18.62
C PRO A 144 4.11 4.41 19.32
N LEU A 145 3.03 4.49 18.55
CA LEU A 145 1.65 4.30 18.99
C LEU A 145 1.16 5.33 20.03
N GLN A 146 1.91 6.40 20.33
CA GLN A 146 1.51 7.40 21.33
C GLN A 146 0.26 8.18 20.92
N SER A 147 0.05 8.34 19.60
CA SER A 147 -1.07 9.10 19.05
C SER A 147 -2.35 8.26 18.93
N ILE A 148 -2.31 6.99 19.35
CA ILE A 148 -3.46 6.08 19.34
C ILE A 148 -4.24 6.23 20.64
N PRO A 149 -5.51 6.68 20.60
CA PRO A 149 -6.32 6.78 21.79
C PRO A 149 -6.55 5.41 22.47
N PRO A 150 -6.65 5.36 23.80
CA PRO A 150 -7.12 4.17 24.50
C PRO A 150 -8.47 3.71 23.94
N GLY A 151 -8.58 2.42 23.56
CA GLY A 151 -9.80 1.86 22.96
C GLY A 151 -9.93 2.02 21.45
N ALA A 152 -8.99 2.68 20.77
CA ALA A 152 -8.99 2.81 19.30
C ALA A 152 -8.48 1.55 18.56
N ARG A 153 -8.09 0.49 19.27
CA ARG A 153 -7.69 -0.76 18.64
C ARG A 153 -8.90 -1.37 17.93
N THR A 154 -8.78 -1.56 16.62
CA THR A 154 -9.77 -2.24 15.79
C THR A 154 -9.66 -3.76 15.90
N ALA A 155 -8.53 -4.29 16.37
CA ALA A 155 -8.28 -5.72 16.57
C ALA A 155 -8.28 -6.10 18.06
N PRO A 156 -8.72 -7.33 18.42
CA PRO A 156 -8.51 -7.90 19.75
C PRO A 156 -7.03 -7.98 20.12
N ALA A 157 -6.71 -7.91 21.41
CA ALA A 157 -5.35 -8.18 21.86
C ALA A 157 -5.04 -9.68 21.67
N THR A 158 -4.06 -9.98 20.82
CA THR A 158 -3.49 -11.32 20.61
C THR A 158 -2.02 -11.32 21.01
N ALA A 159 -1.47 -12.50 21.33
CA ALA A 159 -0.07 -12.62 21.74
C ALA A 159 0.92 -12.16 20.64
N ASP A 160 0.61 -12.40 19.37
CA ASP A 160 1.40 -11.96 18.22
C ASP A 160 1.31 -10.44 17.99
N ALA A 161 0.15 -9.82 18.23
CA ALA A 161 0.00 -8.37 18.20
C ALA A 161 0.81 -7.71 19.33
N GLU A 162 0.79 -8.27 20.55
CA GLU A 162 1.60 -7.80 21.68
C GLU A 162 3.11 -7.87 21.36
N ARG A 163 3.59 -9.00 20.82
CA ARG A 163 4.98 -9.13 20.36
C ARG A 163 5.35 -8.12 19.28
N SER A 164 4.41 -7.78 18.39
CA SER A 164 4.62 -6.75 17.38
C SER A 164 4.82 -5.37 18.03
N VAL A 165 4.00 -5.03 19.04
CA VAL A 165 4.15 -3.79 19.81
C VAL A 165 5.48 -3.76 20.57
N GLU A 166 5.88 -4.87 21.20
CA GLU A 166 7.19 -4.98 21.87
C GLU A 166 8.34 -4.74 20.88
N LEU A 167 8.28 -5.37 19.71
CA LEU A 167 9.30 -5.25 18.68
C LEU A 167 9.38 -3.84 18.12
N ILE A 168 8.23 -3.18 17.89
CA ILE A 168 8.15 -1.76 17.51
C ILE A 168 8.90 -0.88 18.53
N ASN A 169 8.65 -1.08 19.83
CA ASN A 169 9.29 -0.31 20.88
C ASN A 169 10.81 -0.54 20.94
N GLN A 170 11.27 -1.78 20.72
CA GLN A 170 12.70 -2.08 20.62
C GLN A 170 13.34 -1.43 19.38
N LEU A 171 12.69 -1.50 18.22
CA LEU A 171 13.18 -0.92 16.98
C LEU A 171 13.20 0.62 17.02
N ALA A 172 12.28 1.23 17.77
CA ALA A 172 12.21 2.67 17.95
C ALA A 172 13.48 3.27 18.56
N THR A 173 14.18 2.52 19.43
CA THR A 173 15.43 2.97 20.07
C THR A 173 16.62 2.99 19.11
N LEU A 174 16.51 2.32 17.96
CA LEU A 174 17.55 2.24 16.93
C LEU A 174 17.37 3.32 15.84
N ARG A 175 16.31 4.14 15.93
CA ARG A 175 16.08 5.21 14.96
C ARG A 175 17.10 6.32 15.13
N LYS A 176 17.60 6.79 14.00
CA LYS A 176 18.42 8.00 13.86
C LYS A 176 17.59 9.08 13.13
N PRO A 177 17.84 10.38 13.35
CA PRO A 177 17.22 11.44 12.58
C PRO A 177 17.46 11.28 11.08
N THR A 178 16.47 11.63 10.26
CA THR A 178 16.52 11.53 8.79
C THR A 178 16.31 12.90 8.16
N ARG A 179 16.95 13.15 7.02
CA ARG A 179 16.91 14.43 6.29
C ARG A 179 16.31 14.33 4.89
N SER A 180 16.06 13.12 4.40
CA SER A 180 15.46 12.92 3.07
C SER A 180 14.11 13.64 2.98
N PRO A 181 13.85 14.38 1.88
CA PRO A 181 12.61 15.14 1.74
C PRO A 181 11.41 14.21 1.64
N HIS A 182 10.30 14.62 2.26
CA HIS A 182 9.03 13.91 2.10
C HIS A 182 8.36 14.36 0.80
N GLN A 183 7.85 13.39 0.05
CA GLN A 183 7.07 13.61 -1.16
C GLN A 183 5.91 12.61 -1.23
N LEU A 184 5.12 12.69 -2.30
CA LEU A 184 4.09 11.71 -2.56
C LEU A 184 4.73 10.38 -3.00
N VAL A 185 4.42 9.32 -2.27
CA VAL A 185 4.89 7.96 -2.56
C VAL A 185 3.72 6.96 -2.49
N HIS A 186 3.88 5.82 -3.17
CA HIS A 186 2.96 4.69 -3.08
C HIS A 186 3.46 3.70 -2.02
N GLY A 187 2.67 3.49 -0.95
CA GLY A 187 3.06 2.66 0.20
C GLY A 187 2.60 1.20 0.18
N ASP A 188 2.18 0.66 -0.97
CA ASP A 188 1.68 -0.73 -1.05
C ASP A 188 1.98 -1.40 -2.40
N LEU A 189 3.13 -1.08 -3.00
CA LEU A 189 3.51 -1.56 -4.33
C LEU A 189 3.60 -3.08 -4.43
N TYR A 190 3.98 -3.77 -3.36
CA TYR A 190 4.08 -5.23 -3.37
C TYR A 190 2.73 -5.92 -3.61
N GLY A 191 1.64 -5.29 -3.16
CA GLY A 191 0.27 -5.79 -3.36
C GLY A 191 -0.38 -5.35 -4.67
N THR A 192 0.14 -4.32 -5.35
CA THR A 192 -0.52 -3.68 -6.50
C THR A 192 0.23 -3.83 -7.82
N VAL A 193 1.42 -4.46 -7.81
CA VAL A 193 2.21 -4.69 -9.03
C VAL A 193 1.89 -6.05 -9.68
N LEU A 194 1.69 -6.02 -11.00
CA LEU A 194 1.36 -7.16 -11.86
C LEU A 194 2.38 -7.32 -12.98
N PHE A 195 2.82 -8.56 -13.20
CA PHE A 195 3.73 -8.92 -14.28
C PHE A 195 3.00 -9.74 -15.36
N ALA A 196 3.35 -9.48 -16.62
CA ALA A 196 2.76 -10.14 -17.78
C ALA A 196 3.88 -10.47 -18.79
N GLY A 197 4.58 -11.58 -18.55
CA GLY A 197 5.74 -11.96 -19.36
C GLY A 197 6.83 -10.88 -19.35
N THR A 198 7.24 -10.44 -20.53
CA THR A 198 8.27 -9.40 -20.70
C THR A 198 7.70 -7.98 -20.76
N ALA A 199 6.39 -7.80 -20.62
CA ALA A 199 5.79 -6.48 -20.57
C ALA A 199 6.27 -5.69 -19.34
N PRO A 200 6.31 -4.35 -19.39
CA PRO A 200 6.62 -3.56 -18.22
C PRO A 200 5.68 -3.86 -17.03
N PRO A 201 6.12 -3.68 -15.76
CA PRO A 201 5.27 -3.92 -14.60
C PRO A 201 3.99 -3.06 -14.66
N GLY A 202 2.87 -3.69 -14.31
CA GLY A 202 1.57 -3.05 -14.24
C GLY A 202 1.24 -2.64 -12.81
N ILE A 203 0.65 -1.46 -12.59
CA ILE A 203 0.21 -0.99 -11.27
C ILE A 203 -1.29 -0.75 -11.32
N THR A 204 -2.02 -1.39 -10.41
CA THR A 204 -3.48 -1.36 -10.38
C THR A 204 -4.03 -0.10 -9.71
N ASP A 205 -3.32 0.47 -8.73
CA ASP A 205 -3.72 1.69 -8.05
C ASP A 205 -2.54 2.44 -7.41
N ILE A 206 -2.78 3.65 -6.88
CA ILE A 206 -1.82 4.40 -6.06
C ILE A 206 -2.39 4.55 -4.65
N THR A 207 -1.73 3.93 -3.66
CA THR A 207 -2.01 4.12 -2.23
C THR A 207 -1.10 5.20 -1.65
N PRO A 208 -1.58 6.45 -1.46
CA PRO A 208 -0.71 7.59 -1.23
C PRO A 208 -0.25 7.73 0.22
N TYR A 209 1.03 8.06 0.37
CA TYR A 209 1.69 8.50 1.61
C TYR A 209 2.58 9.72 1.35
N TRP A 210 2.93 10.44 2.42
CA TRP A 210 3.82 11.61 2.35
C TRP A 210 5.12 11.33 3.10
N ARG A 211 6.07 10.68 2.42
CA ARG A 211 7.32 10.13 2.99
C ARG A 211 8.47 10.18 1.97
N PRO A 212 9.73 9.93 2.38
CA PRO A 212 10.84 9.80 1.42
C PRO A 212 10.58 8.67 0.41
N ALA A 213 11.02 8.82 -0.84
CA ALA A 213 10.89 7.76 -1.86
C ALA A 213 11.54 6.43 -1.41
N SER A 214 12.73 6.52 -0.80
CA SER A 214 13.45 5.35 -0.31
C SER A 214 12.68 4.60 0.79
N TRP A 215 11.78 5.25 1.54
CA TRP A 215 10.89 4.55 2.47
C TRP A 215 9.92 3.62 1.74
N ALA A 216 9.31 4.06 0.63
CA ALA A 216 8.36 3.23 -0.10
C ALA A 216 9.04 2.06 -0.82
N ALA A 217 10.27 2.24 -1.32
CA ALA A 217 11.13 1.12 -1.73
C ALA A 217 11.44 0.17 -0.55
N GLY A 218 11.67 0.73 0.65
CA GLY A 218 11.86 -0.06 1.88
C GLY A 218 10.63 -0.90 2.25
N VAL A 219 9.41 -0.39 2.02
CA VAL A 219 8.17 -1.16 2.23
C VAL A 219 8.13 -2.38 1.30
N VAL A 220 8.47 -2.21 0.03
CA VAL A 220 8.57 -3.34 -0.93
C VAL A 220 9.54 -4.41 -0.43
N VAL A 221 10.73 -4.02 0.04
CA VAL A 221 11.74 -4.97 0.53
C VAL A 221 11.29 -5.66 1.81
N VAL A 222 10.66 -4.93 2.75
CA VAL A 222 10.11 -5.51 3.97
C VAL A 222 9.02 -6.54 3.66
N ASP A 223 8.13 -6.25 2.71
CA ASP A 223 7.06 -7.17 2.31
C ASP A 223 7.62 -8.41 1.64
N ALA A 224 8.59 -8.23 0.73
CA ALA A 224 9.25 -9.31 0.02
C ALA A 224 10.00 -10.26 0.98
N LEU A 225 10.70 -9.72 1.98
CA LEU A 225 11.40 -10.52 2.99
C LEU A 225 10.45 -11.20 3.99
N SER A 226 9.34 -10.55 4.32
CA SER A 226 8.40 -11.06 5.33
C SER A 226 7.45 -12.12 4.77
N TRP A 227 6.99 -11.95 3.53
CA TRP A 227 5.92 -12.77 2.95
C TRP A 227 6.15 -13.14 1.48
N GLY A 228 7.21 -12.64 0.86
CA GLY A 228 7.49 -12.82 -0.56
C GLY A 228 8.53 -13.87 -0.90
N GLU A 229 9.07 -14.58 0.08
CA GLU A 229 10.15 -15.56 -0.07
C GLU A 229 11.44 -14.99 -0.69
N ALA A 230 11.65 -13.67 -0.59
CA ALA A 230 12.88 -13.05 -1.05
C ALA A 230 14.10 -13.53 -0.25
N ASP A 231 15.24 -13.65 -0.92
CA ASP A 231 16.51 -13.90 -0.26
C ASP A 231 16.98 -12.70 0.58
N ASP A 232 17.80 -12.99 1.59
CA ASP A 232 18.28 -11.98 2.55
C ASP A 232 19.14 -10.90 1.89
N GLY A 233 19.78 -11.20 0.75
CA GLY A 233 20.57 -10.24 0.00
C GLY A 233 19.74 -9.09 -0.58
N LEU A 234 18.40 -9.21 -0.66
CA LEU A 234 17.53 -8.11 -1.06
C LEU A 234 17.70 -6.87 -0.17
N ILE A 235 18.03 -7.06 1.11
CA ILE A 235 18.20 -5.95 2.04
C ILE A 235 19.40 -5.05 1.68
N GLU A 236 20.44 -5.59 1.03
CA GLU A 236 21.67 -4.88 0.69
C GLU A 236 21.70 -4.38 -0.76
N ARG A 237 20.97 -5.02 -1.67
CA ARG A 237 20.95 -4.71 -3.12
C ARG A 237 20.63 -3.24 -3.44
N TRP A 238 19.86 -2.58 -2.58
CA TRP A 238 19.40 -1.20 -2.76
C TRP A 238 20.02 -0.22 -1.75
N ASN A 239 21.18 -0.56 -1.18
CA ASN A 239 21.85 0.25 -0.16
C ASN A 239 22.24 1.67 -0.60
N ALA A 240 22.33 1.92 -1.92
CA ALA A 240 22.61 3.22 -2.49
C ALA A 240 21.44 4.21 -2.33
N LEU A 241 20.23 3.74 -2.00
CA LEU A 241 19.09 4.61 -1.76
C LEU A 241 19.32 5.49 -0.51
N PRO A 242 18.84 6.75 -0.50
CA PRO A 242 19.07 7.66 0.62
C PRO A 242 18.57 7.12 1.96
N GLU A 243 19.46 7.17 2.96
CA GLU A 243 19.17 6.79 4.35
C GLU A 243 18.59 5.37 4.48
N TRP A 244 19.01 4.45 3.60
CA TRP A 244 18.38 3.14 3.37
C TRP A 244 18.09 2.33 4.63
N SER A 245 19.07 2.13 5.52
CA SER A 245 18.85 1.34 6.75
C SER A 245 17.79 1.96 7.66
N GLN A 246 17.73 3.29 7.72
CA GLN A 246 16.72 4.04 8.47
C GLN A 246 15.34 4.03 7.78
N MET A 247 15.30 3.87 6.45
CA MET A 247 14.06 3.70 5.69
C MET A 247 13.48 2.30 5.88
N LEU A 248 14.31 1.25 5.82
CA LEU A 248 13.92 -0.13 6.11
C LEU A 248 13.39 -0.28 7.54
N LEU A 249 14.08 0.32 8.52
CA LEU A 249 13.62 0.33 9.91
C LEU A 249 12.20 0.90 10.04
N ARG A 250 11.92 2.03 9.40
CA ARG A 250 10.61 2.68 9.45
C ARG A 250 9.54 1.92 8.65
N ALA A 251 9.91 1.32 7.52
CA ALA A 251 9.02 0.45 6.75
C ALA A 251 8.61 -0.79 7.55
N LEU A 252 9.55 -1.41 8.26
CA LEU A 252 9.29 -2.54 9.15
C LEU A 252 8.40 -2.14 10.33
N MET A 253 8.68 -1.01 10.99
CA MET A 253 7.83 -0.50 12.07
C MET A 253 6.41 -0.22 11.58
N PHE A 254 6.26 0.29 10.34
CA PHE A 254 4.95 0.47 9.71
C PHE A 254 4.21 -0.86 9.57
N ARG A 255 4.83 -1.90 8.99
CA ARG A 255 4.17 -3.21 8.84
C ARG A 255 3.88 -3.91 10.17
N LEU A 256 4.76 -3.78 11.17
CA LEU A 256 4.49 -4.27 12.54
C LEU A 256 3.30 -3.53 13.18
N ALA A 257 3.18 -2.22 12.96
CA ALA A 257 2.04 -1.45 13.47
C ALA A 257 0.74 -1.83 12.75
N VAL A 258 0.77 -2.06 11.44
CA VAL A 258 -0.37 -2.63 10.69
C VAL A 258 -0.75 -3.97 11.30
N HIS A 259 0.21 -4.87 11.51
CA HIS A 259 -0.02 -6.19 12.09
C HIS A 259 -0.67 -6.12 13.48
N ALA A 260 -0.21 -5.21 14.33
CA ALA A 260 -0.72 -5.06 15.69
C ALA A 260 -2.14 -4.44 15.77
N LEU A 261 -2.54 -3.67 14.76
CA LEU A 261 -3.76 -2.85 14.81
C LEU A 261 -4.88 -3.39 13.92
N HIS A 262 -4.55 -4.02 12.78
CA HIS A 262 -5.51 -4.31 11.74
C HIS A 262 -6.33 -5.57 12.04
N PRO A 263 -7.68 -5.53 11.96
CA PRO A 263 -8.54 -6.63 12.38
C PRO A 263 -8.43 -7.88 11.50
N ARG A 264 -7.85 -7.75 10.29
CA ARG A 264 -7.59 -8.87 9.37
C ARG A 264 -6.18 -9.46 9.49
N SER A 265 -5.34 -8.94 10.39
CA SER A 265 -4.02 -9.51 10.63
C SER A 265 -4.14 -10.86 11.33
N THR A 266 -3.24 -11.78 11.01
CA THR A 266 -3.26 -13.15 11.52
C THR A 266 -1.91 -13.50 12.14
N ALA A 267 -1.90 -14.44 13.08
CA ALA A 267 -0.69 -14.86 13.78
C ALA A 267 0.40 -15.41 12.83
N GLU A 268 0.01 -15.97 11.68
CA GLU A 268 0.90 -16.49 10.64
C GLU A 268 1.72 -15.39 9.94
N ALA A 269 1.28 -14.13 10.00
CA ALA A 269 2.02 -13.02 9.40
C ALA A 269 3.22 -12.57 10.25
N PHE A 270 3.19 -12.80 11.57
CA PHE A 270 4.22 -12.32 12.51
C PHE A 270 5.62 -12.94 12.31
N PRO A 271 5.79 -14.27 12.11
CA PRO A 271 7.11 -14.88 11.97
C PRO A 271 7.98 -14.23 10.88
N GLY A 272 7.38 -13.89 9.73
CA GLY A 272 8.05 -13.18 8.65
C GLY A 272 8.55 -11.80 9.08
N LEU A 273 7.70 -11.02 9.76
CA LEU A 273 8.09 -9.70 10.30
C LEU A 273 9.20 -9.80 11.35
N ALA A 274 9.13 -10.79 12.24
CA ALA A 274 10.15 -11.02 13.26
C ALA A 274 11.51 -11.40 12.65
N ARG A 275 11.51 -12.26 11.63
CA ARG A 275 12.70 -12.60 10.84
C ARG A 275 13.28 -11.36 10.15
N THR A 276 12.45 -10.57 9.47
CA THR A 276 12.87 -9.33 8.80
C THR A 276 13.46 -8.33 9.80
N ALA A 277 12.93 -8.27 11.02
CA ALA A 277 13.51 -7.44 12.08
C ALA A 277 14.92 -7.85 12.50
N ALA A 278 15.23 -9.15 12.51
CA ALA A 278 16.58 -9.61 12.75
C ALA A 278 17.54 -9.13 11.65
N LEU A 279 17.14 -9.22 10.37
CA LEU A 279 17.94 -8.75 9.24
C LEU A 279 18.15 -7.24 9.25
N VAL A 280 17.09 -6.46 9.45
CA VAL A 280 17.17 -4.99 9.51
C VAL A 280 18.12 -4.55 10.62
N ARG A 281 18.13 -5.22 11.77
CA ARG A 281 19.06 -4.90 12.88
C ARG A 281 20.53 -5.09 12.53
N LEU A 282 20.87 -5.97 11.59
CA LEU A 282 22.26 -6.22 11.20
C LEU A 282 22.89 -5.06 10.41
N ILE A 283 22.06 -4.17 9.84
CA ILE A 283 22.51 -3.09 8.95
C ILE A 283 22.32 -1.68 9.53
N LEU A 284 22.01 -1.55 10.83
CA LEU A 284 21.71 -0.26 11.52
C LEU A 284 22.91 0.43 12.15
#